data_AF-A0A2G5HEM1-F1
#
_entry.id   AF-A0A2G5HEM1-F1
#
_cell.length_a   1.000
_cell.length_b   1.000
_cell.length_c   1.000
_cell.angle_alpha   90.00
_cell.angle_beta   90.00
_cell.angle_gamma   90.00
#
_symmetry.space_group_name_H-M   'P 1'
#
loop_
_entity.id
_entity.type
_entity.pdbx_description
1 polymer ?
#
loop_
_entity_poly.entity_id
_entity_poly.type
_entity_poly.pdbx_seq_one_letter_code
_entity_poly.pdbx_strand_id
1 'polypeptide(L)'
;MRFLATVLLGAIPTASAQYSAYLVGCIGQIQQQIEALDYTVAGFDGAPLTGVSDILGIQTQADSLGRTIQSCTYIAYDTPLLNSQDSEIVSAAILQLRPIVEDLLTRLQFLRPKFDSAFFGVFSVSKQIQQVLTDQKALTVAFAHEVTKKLSGAYREKAPELTDEFKDAFDVAIAEYAVADGIQLPGIPIPPFVPKKV
;
A
#
# COMPACT_ATOMS: atom_id res chain seq x y z
N MET A 1 -42.48 -18.01 -41.80
CA MET A 1 -41.54 -17.08 -41.13
C MET A 1 -40.97 -17.78 -39.91
N ARG A 2 -39.68 -18.13 -39.91
CA ARG A 2 -38.99 -18.77 -38.77
C ARG A 2 -38.34 -17.67 -37.94
N PHE A 3 -38.80 -17.49 -36.70
CA PHE A 3 -38.11 -16.64 -35.72
C PHE A 3 -36.98 -17.47 -35.09
N LEU A 4 -35.73 -17.09 -35.36
CA LEU A 4 -34.55 -17.58 -34.66
C LEU A 4 -34.45 -16.80 -33.33
N ALA A 5 -34.68 -17.50 -32.22
CA ALA A 5 -34.41 -16.96 -30.88
C ALA A 5 -32.90 -17.07 -30.62
N THR A 6 -32.18 -15.96 -30.75
CA THR A 6 -30.79 -15.83 -30.30
C THR A 6 -30.79 -15.71 -28.78
N VAL A 7 -30.51 -16.81 -28.08
CA VAL A 7 -30.25 -16.78 -26.64
C VAL A 7 -28.82 -16.27 -26.45
N LEU A 8 -28.66 -15.02 -26.01
CA LEU A 8 -27.39 -14.56 -25.46
C LEU A 8 -27.15 -15.33 -24.14
N LEU A 9 -26.25 -16.30 -24.16
CA LEU A 9 -25.63 -16.79 -22.93
C LEU A 9 -24.70 -15.68 -22.42
N GLY A 10 -25.19 -14.86 -21.50
CA GLY A 10 -24.31 -14.06 -20.66
C GLY A 10 -23.50 -15.00 -19.77
N ALA A 11 -22.17 -14.97 -19.87
CA ALA A 11 -21.31 -15.71 -18.97
C ALA A 11 -21.54 -15.21 -17.54
N ILE A 12 -22.06 -16.08 -16.67
CA ILE A 12 -22.14 -15.79 -15.23
C ILE A 12 -20.69 -15.87 -14.72
N PRO A 13 -20.14 -14.79 -14.12
CA PRO A 13 -18.80 -14.84 -13.57
C PRO A 13 -18.71 -15.96 -12.51
N THR A 14 -17.64 -16.75 -12.56
CA THR A 14 -17.39 -17.75 -11.52
C THR A 14 -17.13 -17.06 -10.19
N ALA A 15 -17.40 -17.75 -9.08
CA ALA A 15 -17.12 -17.22 -7.75
C ALA A 15 -15.65 -16.77 -7.61
N SER A 16 -14.70 -17.51 -8.19
CA SER A 16 -13.27 -17.16 -8.15
C SER A 16 -12.96 -15.85 -8.89
N ALA A 17 -13.58 -15.62 -10.06
CA ALA A 17 -13.41 -14.39 -10.84
C ALA A 17 -13.97 -13.16 -10.12
N GLN A 18 -14.99 -13.34 -9.28
CA GLN A 18 -15.51 -12.25 -8.44
C GLN A 18 -14.50 -11.85 -7.34
N TYR A 19 -13.86 -12.82 -6.69
CA TYR A 19 -12.85 -12.53 -5.66
C TYR A 19 -11.58 -11.92 -6.22
N SER A 20 -11.10 -12.39 -7.37
CA SER A 20 -9.94 -11.77 -8.04
C SER A 20 -10.23 -10.33 -8.45
N ALA A 21 -11.43 -10.03 -8.93
CA ALA A 21 -11.86 -8.66 -9.21
C ALA A 21 -11.90 -7.76 -7.95
N TYR A 22 -12.34 -8.28 -6.80
CA TYR A 22 -12.29 -7.52 -5.53
C TYR A 22 -10.86 -7.24 -5.08
N LEU A 23 -9.97 -8.23 -5.18
CA LEU A 23 -8.55 -8.05 -4.85
C LEU A 23 -7.87 -7.03 -5.78
N VAL A 24 -8.09 -7.13 -7.09
CA VAL A 24 -7.56 -6.16 -8.06
C VAL A 24 -8.12 -4.76 -7.80
N GLY A 25 -9.43 -4.65 -7.51
CA GLY A 25 -10.03 -3.38 -7.13
C GLY A 25 -9.37 -2.76 -5.90
N CYS A 26 -9.03 -3.58 -4.90
CA CYS A 26 -8.35 -3.13 -3.70
C CYS A 26 -6.90 -2.70 -3.97
N ILE A 27 -6.17 -3.46 -4.80
CA ILE A 27 -4.83 -3.10 -5.26
C ILE A 27 -4.85 -1.75 -6.00
N GLY A 28 -5.87 -1.51 -6.85
CA GLY A 28 -6.07 -0.23 -7.51
C GLY A 28 -6.34 0.92 -6.54
N GLN A 29 -7.03 0.69 -5.42
CA GLN A 29 -7.21 1.69 -4.38
C GLN A 29 -5.90 2.01 -3.63
N ILE A 30 -5.09 0.98 -3.34
CA ILE A 30 -3.76 1.18 -2.77
C ILE A 30 -2.91 2.04 -3.72
N GLN A 31 -2.91 1.73 -5.01
CA GLN A 31 -2.21 2.50 -6.03
C GLN A 31 -2.59 3.99 -5.99
N GLN A 32 -3.88 4.30 -6.05
CA GLN A 32 -4.37 5.69 -6.04
C GLN A 32 -3.94 6.45 -4.78
N GLN A 33 -3.90 5.77 -3.64
CA GLN A 33 -3.49 6.38 -2.38
C GLN A 33 -1.98 6.63 -2.33
N ILE A 34 -1.17 5.74 -2.92
CA ILE A 34 0.28 5.96 -3.09
C ILE A 34 0.53 7.15 -4.03
N GLU A 35 -0.17 7.21 -5.17
CA GLU A 35 -0.03 8.32 -6.13
C GLU A 35 -0.45 9.66 -5.52
N ALA A 36 -1.54 9.69 -4.74
CA ALA A 36 -1.98 10.90 -4.06
C ALA A 36 -0.96 11.36 -3.00
N LEU A 37 -0.41 10.42 -2.23
CA LEU A 37 0.65 10.70 -1.26
C LEU A 37 1.91 11.19 -1.96
N ASP A 38 2.33 10.54 -3.05
CA ASP A 38 3.50 10.93 -3.85
C ASP A 38 3.36 12.34 -4.42
N TYR A 39 2.18 12.69 -4.93
CA TYR A 39 1.89 14.04 -5.41
C TYR A 39 2.05 15.10 -4.32
N THR A 40 1.53 14.85 -3.11
CA THR A 40 1.66 15.77 -1.99
C THR A 40 3.10 15.85 -1.48
N VAL A 41 3.80 14.73 -1.38
CA VAL A 41 5.23 14.68 -1.04
C VAL A 41 6.06 15.45 -2.06
N ALA A 42 5.78 15.30 -3.36
CA ALA A 42 6.46 16.03 -4.42
C ALA A 42 6.28 17.55 -4.33
N GLY A 43 5.10 17.99 -3.89
CA GLY A 43 4.80 19.40 -3.66
C GLY A 43 5.45 20.00 -2.41
N PHE A 44 6.01 19.17 -1.52
CA PHE A 44 6.57 19.64 -0.26
C PHE A 44 7.83 20.50 -0.48
N ASP A 45 7.74 21.77 -0.12
CA ASP A 45 8.80 22.76 -0.30
C ASP A 45 9.68 22.95 0.95
N GLY A 46 9.25 22.44 2.11
CA GLY A 46 9.95 22.57 3.39
C GLY A 46 9.83 23.96 4.02
N ALA A 47 8.98 24.84 3.49
CA ALA A 47 8.85 26.19 4.00
C ALA A 47 8.20 26.21 5.40
N PRO A 48 8.71 27.00 6.37
CA PRO A 48 8.29 26.91 7.77
C PRO A 48 6.80 27.18 8.06
N LEU A 49 6.11 27.95 7.21
CA LEU A 49 4.73 28.39 7.44
C LEU A 49 3.68 27.61 6.63
N THR A 50 3.99 27.18 5.41
CA THR A 50 3.13 26.32 4.56
C THR A 50 3.40 24.84 4.82
N GLY A 51 4.60 24.48 5.27
CA GLY A 51 4.98 23.10 5.56
C GLY A 51 4.15 22.43 6.64
N VAL A 52 3.51 23.20 7.55
CA VAL A 52 2.61 22.63 8.60
C VAL A 52 1.42 21.93 7.96
N SER A 53 0.73 22.61 7.03
CA SER A 53 -0.43 22.04 6.35
C SER A 53 -0.03 20.88 5.44
N ASP A 54 1.13 20.98 4.81
CA ASP A 54 1.62 19.93 3.91
C ASP A 54 2.00 18.67 4.69
N ILE A 55 2.68 18.80 5.82
CA ILE A 55 3.06 17.66 6.67
C ILE A 55 1.83 16.99 7.28
N LEU A 56 0.84 17.78 7.71
CA LEU A 56 -0.43 17.21 8.15
C LEU A 56 -1.17 16.50 7.00
N GLY A 57 -1.09 17.05 5.78
CA GLY A 57 -1.62 16.42 4.57
C GLY A 57 -0.95 15.09 4.26
N ILE A 58 0.37 15.06 4.24
CA ILE A 58 1.20 13.85 4.06
C ILE A 58 0.83 12.81 5.11
N GLN A 59 0.76 13.20 6.39
CA GLN A 59 0.38 12.27 7.45
C GLN A 59 -1.03 11.72 7.26
N THR A 60 -1.99 12.59 6.95
CA THR A 60 -3.40 12.18 6.74
C THR A 60 -3.53 11.20 5.58
N GLN A 61 -2.82 11.44 4.48
CA GLN A 61 -2.80 10.56 3.32
C GLN A 61 -2.08 9.25 3.61
N ALA A 62 -0.96 9.27 4.34
CA ALA A 62 -0.29 8.05 4.79
C ALA A 62 -1.19 7.21 5.70
N ASP A 63 -1.88 7.81 6.66
CA ASP A 63 -2.85 7.11 7.51
C ASP A 63 -4.00 6.51 6.67
N SER A 64 -4.44 7.25 5.65
CA SER A 64 -5.45 6.80 4.70
C SER A 64 -4.97 5.59 3.88
N LEU A 65 -3.75 5.64 3.36
CA LEU A 65 -3.09 4.52 2.69
C LEU A 65 -3.01 3.29 3.61
N GLY A 66 -2.58 3.48 4.86
CA GLY A 66 -2.47 2.39 5.83
C GLY A 66 -3.83 1.72 6.12
N ARG A 67 -4.89 2.51 6.27
CA ARG A 67 -6.27 1.98 6.41
C ARG A 67 -6.75 1.26 5.15
N THR A 68 -6.41 1.76 3.96
CA THR A 68 -6.73 1.07 2.70
C THR A 68 -6.02 -0.28 2.62
N ILE A 69 -4.71 -0.34 2.89
CA ILE A 69 -3.95 -1.60 2.91
C ILE A 69 -4.55 -2.57 3.93
N GLN A 70 -4.92 -2.09 5.12
CA GLN A 70 -5.55 -2.92 6.13
C GLN A 70 -6.90 -3.49 5.66
N SER A 71 -7.75 -2.66 5.05
CA SER A 71 -9.03 -3.10 4.46
C SER A 71 -8.80 -4.16 3.37
N CYS A 72 -7.82 -3.94 2.49
CA CYS A 72 -7.42 -4.90 1.47
C CYS A 72 -6.88 -6.21 2.06
N THR A 73 -6.21 -6.14 3.21
CA THR A 73 -5.73 -7.33 3.93
C THR A 73 -6.89 -8.18 4.43
N TYR A 74 -7.98 -7.57 4.92
CA TYR A 74 -9.20 -8.32 5.28
C TYR A 74 -9.87 -8.96 4.05
N ILE A 75 -9.95 -8.26 2.92
CA ILE A 75 -10.46 -8.82 1.67
C ILE A 75 -9.59 -10.00 1.21
N ALA A 76 -8.27 -9.86 1.26
CA ALA A 76 -7.34 -10.93 0.95
C ALA A 76 -7.52 -12.11 1.89
N TYR A 77 -7.67 -11.88 3.20
CA TYR A 77 -7.92 -12.94 4.17
C TYR A 77 -9.20 -13.73 3.88
N ASP A 78 -10.31 -13.06 3.56
CA ASP A 78 -11.62 -13.67 3.27
C ASP A 78 -11.70 -14.30 1.87
N THR A 79 -10.73 -14.02 1.00
CA THR A 79 -10.70 -14.59 -0.36
C THR A 79 -10.39 -16.09 -0.31
N PRO A 80 -11.15 -16.94 -1.02
CA PRO A 80 -10.80 -18.35 -1.18
C PRO A 80 -9.55 -18.53 -2.03
N LEU A 81 -9.04 -19.76 -2.11
CA LEU A 81 -7.95 -20.10 -3.02
C LEU A 81 -8.34 -19.76 -4.47
N LEU A 82 -7.52 -18.94 -5.13
CA LEU A 82 -7.68 -18.56 -6.52
C LEU A 82 -7.24 -19.70 -7.45
N ASN A 83 -7.84 -19.78 -8.63
CA ASN A 83 -7.33 -20.63 -9.71
C ASN A 83 -6.11 -19.95 -10.39
N SER A 84 -5.50 -20.63 -11.37
CA SER A 84 -4.30 -20.13 -12.04
C SER A 84 -4.52 -18.80 -12.77
N GLN A 85 -5.64 -18.65 -13.48
CA GLN A 85 -5.95 -17.44 -14.25
C GLN A 85 -6.22 -16.25 -13.32
N ASP A 86 -6.98 -16.47 -12.25
CA ASP A 86 -7.25 -15.45 -11.24
C ASP A 86 -5.98 -15.07 -10.45
N SER A 87 -5.08 -16.04 -10.21
CA SER A 87 -3.77 -15.78 -9.59
C SER A 87 -2.87 -14.94 -10.49
N GLU A 88 -2.88 -15.19 -11.80
CA GLU A 88 -2.15 -14.38 -12.80
C GLU A 88 -2.61 -12.93 -12.78
N ILE A 89 -3.92 -12.71 -12.83
CA ILE A 89 -4.54 -11.37 -12.82
C ILE A 89 -4.15 -10.60 -11.56
N VAL A 90 -4.27 -11.21 -10.38
CA VAL A 90 -3.90 -10.56 -9.12
C VAL A 90 -2.38 -10.29 -9.06
N SER A 91 -1.56 -11.24 -9.50
CA SER A 91 -0.10 -11.07 -9.51
C SER A 91 0.33 -9.95 -10.45
N ALA A 92 -0.28 -9.83 -11.62
CA ALA A 92 -0.02 -8.74 -12.56
C ALA A 92 -0.34 -7.36 -11.95
N ALA A 93 -1.45 -7.25 -11.21
CA ALA A 93 -1.81 -6.01 -10.52
C ALA A 93 -0.78 -5.63 -9.42
N ILE A 94 -0.25 -6.60 -8.67
CA ILE A 94 0.80 -6.34 -7.67
C ILE A 94 2.11 -5.92 -8.34
N LEU A 95 2.48 -6.56 -9.45
CA LEU A 95 3.69 -6.18 -10.19
C LEU A 95 3.64 -4.73 -10.71
N GLN A 96 2.45 -4.21 -10.99
CA GLN A 96 2.25 -2.81 -11.39
C GLN A 96 2.45 -1.82 -10.23
N LEU A 97 2.26 -2.25 -8.98
CA LEU A 97 2.54 -1.40 -7.81
C LEU A 97 4.04 -1.16 -7.59
N ARG A 98 4.91 -2.06 -8.05
CA ARG A 98 6.37 -1.99 -7.82
C ARG A 98 6.98 -0.62 -8.14
N PRO A 99 6.92 -0.13 -9.39
CA PRO A 99 7.54 1.15 -9.72
C PRO A 99 6.92 2.32 -8.95
N ILE A 100 5.63 2.24 -8.61
CA ILE A 100 4.89 3.31 -7.94
C ILE A 100 5.34 3.43 -6.47
N VAL A 101 5.54 2.30 -5.79
CA VAL A 101 6.09 2.27 -4.43
C VAL A 101 7.55 2.72 -4.45
N GLU A 102 8.35 2.23 -5.40
CA GLU A 102 9.77 2.60 -5.53
C GLU A 102 9.95 4.10 -5.76
N ASP A 103 9.13 4.72 -6.62
CA ASP A 103 9.16 6.15 -6.89
C ASP A 103 8.85 6.97 -5.63
N LEU A 104 7.78 6.62 -4.90
CA LEU A 104 7.44 7.30 -3.64
C LEU A 104 8.57 7.18 -2.61
N LEU A 105 9.09 5.98 -2.40
CA LEU A 105 10.17 5.74 -1.44
C LEU A 105 11.45 6.48 -1.82
N THR A 106 11.80 6.50 -3.10
CA THR A 106 12.95 7.26 -3.61
C THR A 106 12.75 8.76 -3.44
N ARG A 107 11.53 9.26 -3.69
CA ARG A 107 11.21 10.69 -3.53
C ARG A 107 11.29 11.11 -2.06
N LEU A 108 10.80 10.29 -1.13
CA LEU A 108 10.95 10.54 0.30
C LEU A 108 12.44 10.68 0.66
N GLN A 109 13.27 9.72 0.28
CA GLN A 109 14.73 9.79 0.51
C GLN A 109 15.35 11.07 -0.07
N PHE A 110 14.99 11.45 -1.30
CA PHE A 110 15.48 12.68 -1.93
C PHE A 110 15.06 13.95 -1.16
N LEU A 111 13.85 13.97 -0.62
CA LEU A 111 13.31 15.12 0.12
C LEU A 111 13.68 15.12 1.60
N ARG A 112 14.42 14.13 2.08
CA ARG A 112 14.88 14.04 3.47
C ARG A 112 15.45 15.36 4.00
N PRO A 113 16.35 16.10 3.30
CA PRO A 113 16.89 17.36 3.83
C PRO A 113 15.81 18.41 4.11
N LYS A 114 14.72 18.41 3.34
CA LYS A 114 13.58 19.31 3.58
C LYS A 114 12.81 18.89 4.82
N PHE A 115 12.56 17.59 5.00
CA PHE A 115 11.91 17.07 6.20
C PHE A 115 12.77 17.28 7.46
N ASP A 116 14.09 17.15 7.36
CA ASP A 116 15.02 17.43 8.46
C ASP A 116 14.99 18.92 8.86
N SER A 117 14.90 19.82 7.87
CA SER A 117 14.78 21.27 8.13
C SER A 117 13.41 21.70 8.64
N ALA A 118 12.38 20.90 8.38
CA ALA A 118 11.03 21.15 8.85
C ALA A 118 10.91 20.72 10.30
N PHE A 119 10.82 21.71 11.20
CA PHE A 119 10.66 21.46 12.62
C PHE A 119 9.41 22.19 13.14
N PHE A 120 8.57 21.46 13.87
CA PHE A 120 7.39 22.04 14.52
C PHE A 120 7.59 22.08 16.02
N GLY A 121 8.07 23.22 16.52
CA GLY A 121 8.21 23.42 17.96
C GLY A 121 9.31 22.54 18.57
N VAL A 122 8.95 21.34 19.04
CA VAL A 122 9.86 20.28 19.56
C VAL A 122 9.75 18.97 18.78
N PHE A 123 8.92 18.96 17.72
CA PHE A 123 8.57 17.76 16.99
C PHE A 123 9.44 17.58 15.74
N SER A 124 10.03 16.40 15.61
CA SER A 124 10.85 15.98 14.46
C SER A 124 9.97 15.35 13.38
N VAL A 125 9.93 15.98 12.21
CA VAL A 125 9.19 15.47 11.06
C VAL A 125 9.88 14.24 10.48
N SER A 126 11.21 14.20 10.45
CA SER A 126 11.96 13.01 10.01
C SER A 126 11.66 11.77 10.84
N LYS A 127 11.58 11.90 12.17
CA LYS A 127 11.17 10.80 13.04
C LYS A 127 9.73 10.33 12.76
N GLN A 128 8.86 11.26 12.41
CA GLN A 128 7.49 10.94 12.02
C GLN A 128 7.43 10.17 10.69
N ILE A 129 8.20 10.60 9.68
CA ILE A 129 8.30 9.87 8.41
C ILE A 129 8.89 8.47 8.64
N GLN A 130 9.91 8.34 9.48
CA GLN A 130 10.49 7.05 9.86
C GLN A 130 9.43 6.08 10.44
N GLN A 131 8.61 6.56 11.38
CA GLN A 131 7.55 5.76 11.99
C GLN A 131 6.49 5.37 10.95
N VAL A 132 6.04 6.33 10.14
CA VAL A 132 5.06 6.07 9.06
C VAL A 132 5.58 5.00 8.10
N LEU A 133 6.83 5.10 7.64
CA LEU A 133 7.45 4.11 6.77
C LEU A 133 7.50 2.73 7.44
N THR A 134 7.80 2.67 8.74
CA THR A 134 7.82 1.42 9.51
C THR A 134 6.42 0.79 9.59
N ASP A 135 5.39 1.59 9.86
CA ASP A 135 4.01 1.11 9.92
C ASP A 135 3.50 0.64 8.55
N GLN A 136 3.79 1.39 7.49
CA GLN A 136 3.43 1.03 6.11
C GLN A 136 4.15 -0.24 5.64
N LYS A 137 5.40 -0.42 6.02
CA LYS A 137 6.14 -1.66 5.77
C LYS A 137 5.44 -2.85 6.42
N ALA A 138 5.08 -2.74 7.70
CA ALA A 138 4.40 -3.82 8.42
C ALA A 138 3.04 -4.18 7.81
N LEU A 139 2.26 -3.17 7.41
CA LEU A 139 0.98 -3.35 6.73
C LEU A 139 1.15 -3.98 5.34
N THR A 140 2.14 -3.54 4.57
CA THR A 140 2.47 -4.11 3.26
C THR A 140 2.83 -5.59 3.37
N VAL A 141 3.66 -5.96 4.35
CA VAL A 141 4.04 -7.36 4.59
C VAL A 141 2.82 -8.20 4.98
N ALA A 142 1.94 -7.69 5.85
CA ALA A 142 0.72 -8.39 6.24
C ALA A 142 -0.22 -8.61 5.03
N PHE A 143 -0.40 -7.59 4.19
CA PHE A 143 -1.18 -7.69 2.97
C PHE A 143 -0.59 -8.73 2.00
N ALA A 144 0.70 -8.63 1.69
CA ALA A 144 1.40 -9.53 0.79
C ALA A 144 1.35 -10.99 1.26
N HIS A 145 1.49 -11.21 2.57
CA HIS A 145 1.35 -12.52 3.19
C HIS A 145 -0.06 -13.12 2.99
N GLU A 146 -1.13 -12.34 3.23
CA GLU A 146 -2.49 -12.83 3.00
C GLU A 146 -2.75 -13.12 1.53
N VAL A 147 -2.33 -12.25 0.60
CA VAL A 147 -2.48 -12.49 -0.83
C VAL A 147 -1.72 -13.75 -1.28
N THR A 148 -0.48 -13.94 -0.81
CA THR A 148 0.34 -15.13 -1.13
C THR A 148 -0.38 -16.43 -0.81
N LYS A 149 -1.09 -16.50 0.32
CA LYS A 149 -1.88 -17.69 0.69
C LYS A 149 -2.97 -18.00 -0.35
N LYS A 150 -3.52 -16.97 -1.01
CA LYS A 150 -4.65 -17.10 -1.93
C LYS A 150 -4.24 -17.36 -3.38
N LEU A 151 -3.00 -17.04 -3.77
CA LEU A 151 -2.45 -17.38 -5.07
C LEU A 151 -2.28 -18.90 -5.22
N SER A 152 -2.18 -19.40 -6.46
CA SER A 152 -1.97 -20.83 -6.75
C SER A 152 -0.72 -21.07 -7.58
N GLY A 153 -0.19 -22.31 -7.52
CA GLY A 153 0.96 -22.75 -8.32
C GLY A 153 2.20 -21.86 -8.17
N ALA A 154 2.86 -21.60 -9.30
CA ALA A 154 4.09 -20.81 -9.36
C ALA A 154 3.91 -19.37 -8.82
N TYR A 155 2.71 -18.78 -8.90
CA TYR A 155 2.44 -17.44 -8.37
C TYR A 155 2.61 -17.40 -6.84
N ARG A 156 2.10 -18.41 -6.14
CA ARG A 156 2.30 -18.54 -4.69
C ARG A 156 3.78 -18.75 -4.35
N GLU A 157 4.47 -19.58 -5.11
CA GLU A 157 5.88 -19.92 -4.86
C GLU A 157 6.80 -18.71 -5.04
N LYS A 158 6.45 -17.80 -5.96
CA LYS A 158 7.23 -16.59 -6.26
C LYS A 158 6.84 -15.35 -5.47
N ALA A 159 5.64 -15.28 -4.92
CA ALA A 159 5.18 -14.12 -4.15
C ALA A 159 6.07 -13.72 -2.94
N PRO A 160 6.72 -14.64 -2.21
CA PRO A 160 7.65 -14.27 -1.15
C PRO A 160 8.83 -13.42 -1.63
N GLU A 161 9.39 -13.72 -2.81
CA GLU A 161 10.52 -12.99 -3.41
C GLU A 161 10.14 -11.51 -3.63
N LEU A 162 8.96 -11.27 -4.20
CA LEU A 162 8.43 -9.92 -4.38
C LEU A 162 8.11 -9.21 -3.05
N THR A 163 7.69 -9.96 -2.03
CA THR A 163 7.45 -9.40 -0.69
C THR A 163 8.74 -8.91 -0.05
N ASP A 164 9.83 -9.67 -0.20
CA ASP A 164 11.16 -9.28 0.28
C ASP A 164 11.68 -8.04 -0.46
N GLU A 165 11.48 -7.93 -1.78
CA GLU A 165 11.84 -6.73 -2.54
C GLU A 165 11.17 -5.46 -1.98
N PHE A 166 9.86 -5.49 -1.72
CA PHE A 166 9.16 -4.37 -1.08
C PHE A 166 9.71 -4.09 0.32
N LYS A 167 9.93 -5.14 1.11
CA LYS A 167 10.46 -5.02 2.48
C LYS A 167 11.80 -4.30 2.49
N ASP A 168 12.70 -4.68 1.58
CA ASP A 168 14.05 -4.14 1.47
C ASP A 168 14.01 -2.68 1.00
N ALA A 169 13.12 -2.34 0.05
CA ALA A 169 12.92 -0.95 -0.37
C ALA A 169 12.45 -0.05 0.78
N PHE A 170 11.51 -0.54 1.60
CA PHE A 170 11.11 0.16 2.83
C PHE A 170 12.26 0.27 3.83
N ASP A 171 13.07 -0.77 4.01
CA ASP A 171 14.22 -0.74 4.93
C ASP A 171 15.25 0.32 4.54
N VAL A 172 15.55 0.44 3.24
CA VAL A 172 16.42 1.51 2.71
C VAL A 172 15.83 2.89 3.04
N ALA A 173 14.55 3.11 2.75
CA ALA A 173 13.91 4.39 3.03
C ALA A 173 13.86 4.71 4.53
N ILE A 174 13.55 3.73 5.40
CA ILE A 174 13.52 3.90 6.86
C ILE A 174 14.91 4.28 7.39
N ALA A 175 15.97 3.64 6.89
CA ALA A 175 17.34 3.90 7.30
C ALA A 175 17.77 5.35 7.02
N GLU A 176 17.29 5.94 5.93
CA GLU A 176 17.55 7.36 5.63
C GLU A 176 16.98 8.31 6.68
N TYR A 177 15.88 7.96 7.35
CA TYR A 177 15.24 8.80 8.37
C TYR A 177 15.63 8.46 9.81
N ALA A 178 16.63 7.61 10.02
CA ALA A 178 17.11 7.28 11.36
C ALA A 178 17.81 8.49 12.01
N VAL A 179 17.07 9.23 12.85
CA VAL A 179 17.57 10.40 13.60
C VAL A 179 17.59 10.13 15.11
N ALA A 180 18.63 10.64 15.80
CA ALA A 180 18.87 10.36 17.21
C ALA A 180 17.94 11.13 18.18
N ASP A 181 17.45 12.32 17.81
CA ASP A 181 16.77 13.22 18.74
C ASP A 181 15.48 13.85 18.14
N GLY A 182 14.44 13.97 18.97
CA GLY A 182 13.16 14.62 18.64
C GLY A 182 11.92 13.88 19.14
N ILE A 183 10.86 14.63 19.48
CA ILE A 183 9.54 14.06 19.80
C ILE A 183 8.76 13.90 18.48
N GLN A 184 7.97 12.84 18.32
CA GLN A 184 7.10 12.68 17.14
C GLN A 184 5.76 13.37 17.38
N LEU A 185 5.13 13.92 16.33
CA LEU A 185 3.72 14.31 16.42
C LEU A 185 2.86 13.09 16.80
N PRO A 186 1.78 13.27 17.60
CA PRO A 186 0.84 12.20 17.87
C PRO A 186 0.31 11.61 16.55
N GLY A 187 0.59 10.34 16.29
CA GLY A 187 0.00 9.61 15.17
C GLY A 187 -1.44 9.23 15.48
N ILE A 188 -2.28 9.09 14.45
CA ILE A 188 -3.57 8.41 14.60
C ILE A 188 -3.27 6.91 14.61
N PRO A 189 -3.52 6.19 15.71
CA PRO A 189 -3.22 4.76 15.76
C PRO A 189 -4.02 4.01 14.69
N ILE A 190 -3.34 3.31 13.79
CA ILE A 190 -3.96 2.28 12.96
C ILE A 190 -4.02 1.02 13.81
N PRO A 191 -5.22 0.49 14.15
CA PRO A 191 -5.31 -0.71 14.96
C PRO A 191 -4.58 -1.87 14.25
N PRO A 192 -3.89 -2.77 14.97
CA PRO A 192 -3.22 -3.89 14.35
C PRO A 192 -4.22 -4.76 13.59
N PHE A 193 -3.76 -5.41 12.51
CA PHE A 193 -4.56 -6.46 11.88
C PHE A 193 -4.77 -7.60 12.89
N VAL A 194 -6.03 -7.84 13.25
CA VAL A 194 -6.41 -8.96 14.11
C VAL A 194 -7.29 -9.88 13.27
N PRO A 195 -6.79 -11.05 12.82
CA PRO A 195 -7.62 -11.99 12.08
C PRO A 195 -8.77 -12.44 12.99
N LYS A 196 -10.01 -12.41 12.48
CA LYS A 196 -11.16 -12.97 13.21
C LYS A 196 -10.91 -14.47 13.34
N LYS A 197 -10.84 -14.96 14.59
CA LYS A 197 -10.91 -16.41 14.85
C LYS A 197 -12.28 -16.89 14.36
N VAL A 198 -12.28 -17.66 13.28
CA VAL A 198 -13.44 -18.43 12.82
C VAL A 198 -13.40 -19.78 13.50
#